data_AF-A0A954RC84-F1
#
_entry.id   AF-A0A954RC84-F1
#
_cell.length_a   1.000
_cell.length_b   1.000
_cell.length_c   1.000
_cell.angle_alpha   90.00
_cell.angle_beta   90.00
_cell.angle_gamma   90.00
#
_symmetry.space_group_name_H-M   'P 1'
#
loop_
_entity.id
_entity.type
_entity.pdbx_description
1 polymer ?
#
loop_
_entity_poly.entity_id
_entity_poly.type
_entity_poly.pdbx_seq_one_letter_code
_entity_poly.pdbx_strand_id
1 'polypeptide(L)' 'MSLPAAQQGFEIVDFDRIPGVPCPCGTARRGLADVGDFPGTIHVTEISADARLHYHRRLTETYYFLQ' A
#
# COMPACT_ATOMS: atom_id res chain seq x y z
N MET A 1 23.77 18.40 -4.02
CA MET A 1 22.44 18.58 -4.64
C MET A 1 21.44 18.58 -3.49
N SER A 2 20.80 19.71 -3.21
CA SER A 2 19.77 19.78 -2.16
C SER A 2 18.50 19.11 -2.66
N LEU A 3 17.96 18.19 -1.87
CA LEU A 3 16.61 17.67 -2.07
C LEU A 3 15.62 18.84 -1.91
N PRO A 4 14.58 18.97 -2.76
CA PRO A 4 13.56 19.98 -2.54
C PRO A 4 12.89 19.73 -1.18
N ALA A 5 12.55 20.82 -0.48
CA ALA A 5 11.82 20.73 0.78
C ALA A 5 10.52 19.95 0.55
N ALA A 6 10.23 18.97 1.41
CA ALA A 6 8.98 18.22 1.37
C ALA A 6 7.80 19.21 1.36
N GLN A 7 6.86 19.00 0.45
CA GLN A 7 5.68 19.84 0.32
C GLN A 7 4.85 19.69 1.61
N GLN A 8 4.79 20.74 2.43
CA GLN A 8 4.05 20.68 3.69
C GLN A 8 2.56 20.41 3.41
N GLY A 9 1.98 19.38 4.03
CA GLY A 9 0.59 19.01 3.82
C GLY A 9 0.21 17.65 4.44
N PHE A 10 -1.02 17.23 4.15
CA PHE A 10 -1.52 15.89 4.44
C PHE A 10 -2.02 15.25 3.13
N GLU A 11 -1.81 13.94 3.00
CA GLU A 11 -2.39 13.14 1.92
C GLU A 11 -3.54 12.31 2.49
N ILE A 12 -4.72 12.40 1.86
CA ILE A 12 -5.91 11.62 2.25
C ILE A 12 -6.24 10.66 1.12
N VAL A 13 -6.37 9.38 1.47
CA VAL A 13 -6.74 8.32 0.54
C VAL A 13 -8.09 7.73 0.95
N ASP A 14 -9.06 7.82 0.05
CA ASP A 14 -10.32 7.10 0.14
C ASP A 14 -10.20 5.77 -0.63
N PHE A 15 -10.04 4.67 0.12
CA PHE A 15 -9.81 3.35 -0.47
C PHE A 15 -11.01 2.82 -1.24
N ASP A 16 -12.25 3.23 -0.93
CA ASP A 16 -13.44 2.75 -1.64
C ASP A 16 -13.45 3.24 -3.10
N ARG A 17 -12.77 4.36 -3.36
CA ARG A 17 -12.66 4.99 -4.68
C ARG A 17 -11.48 4.48 -5.50
N ILE A 18 -10.57 3.69 -4.92
CA ILE A 18 -9.43 3.11 -5.63
C ILE A 18 -9.87 1.78 -6.26
N PRO A 19 -9.78 1.59 -7.58
CA PRO A 19 -10.08 0.30 -8.20
C PRO A 19 -9.24 -0.82 -7.60
N GLY A 20 -9.88 -1.94 -7.28
CA GLY A 20 -9.20 -3.15 -6.83
C GLY A 20 -8.30 -3.72 -7.93
N VAL A 21 -7.07 -4.06 -7.58
CA VAL A 21 -6.12 -4.73 -8.48
C VAL A 21 -5.94 -6.18 -8.03
N PRO A 22 -6.13 -7.18 -8.91
CA PRO A 22 -5.89 -8.58 -8.57
C PRO A 22 -4.47 -8.81 -8.04
N CYS A 23 -4.35 -9.62 -6.98
CA CYS A 23 -3.09 -10.09 -6.43
C CYS A 23 -3.17 -11.59 -6.11
N PRO A 24 -2.05 -12.27 -5.84
CA PRO A 24 -2.05 -13.73 -5.66
C PRO A 24 -2.98 -14.27 -4.56
N CYS A 25 -3.37 -13.44 -3.58
CA CYS A 25 -4.27 -13.83 -2.48
C CYS A 25 -5.71 -13.29 -2.61
N GLY A 26 -6.02 -12.47 -3.64
CA GLY A 26 -7.32 -11.82 -3.77
C GLY A 26 -7.23 -10.48 -4.50
N THR A 27 -7.67 -9.40 -3.85
CA THR A 27 -7.71 -8.06 -4.44
C THR A 27 -7.08 -7.03 -3.50
N ALA A 28 -6.23 -6.14 -4.03
CA ALA A 28 -5.59 -5.07 -3.27
C ALA A 28 -5.95 -3.69 -3.82
N ARG A 29 -6.26 -2.76 -2.93
CA ARG A 29 -6.38 -1.32 -3.20
C ARG A 29 -5.19 -0.63 -2.55
N ARG A 30 -4.38 0.09 -3.34
CA ARG A 30 -3.06 0.57 -2.91
C ARG A 30 -3.03 2.10 -2.92
N GLY A 31 -2.82 2.68 -1.74
CA GLY A 31 -2.68 4.12 -1.55
C GLY A 31 -1.23 4.54 -1.31
N LEU A 32 -0.97 5.83 -1.51
CA LEU A 32 0.30 6.52 -1.21
C LEU A 32 1.51 6.06 -2.05
N ALA A 33 1.32 5.31 -3.13
CA ALA A 33 2.43 4.84 -3.98
C ALA A 33 3.20 5.96 -4.70
N ASP A 34 2.53 7.08 -4.98
CA ASP A 34 3.09 8.22 -5.72
C ASP A 34 3.48 9.39 -4.79
N VAL A 35 3.51 9.16 -3.48
CA VAL A 35 3.82 10.18 -2.46
C VAL A 35 5.31 10.15 -2.16
N GLY A 36 6.06 11.07 -2.79
CA GLY A 36 7.53 11.06 -2.77
C GLY A 36 8.19 11.29 -1.40
N ASP A 37 7.46 11.86 -0.44
CA ASP A 37 7.92 12.10 0.94
C ASP A 37 7.38 11.06 1.95
N PHE A 38 6.65 10.04 1.48
CA PHE A 38 6.19 8.92 2.29
C PHE A 38 6.98 7.65 1.93
N PRO A 39 7.65 6.98 2.89
CA PRO A 39 8.60 5.91 2.60
C PRO A 39 7.97 4.54 2.28
N GLY A 40 6.65 4.48 2.04
CA GLY A 40 5.95 3.21 1.88
C GLY A 40 4.61 3.33 1.17
N THR A 41 3.81 2.28 1.26
CA THR A 41 2.45 2.23 0.74
C THR A 41 1.49 1.67 1.79
N ILE A 42 0.20 1.98 1.66
CA ILE A 42 -0.84 1.39 2.50
C ILE A 42 -1.79 0.62 1.59
N HIS A 43 -2.04 -0.64 1.92
CA HIS A 43 -2.92 -1.50 1.14
C HIS A 43 -4.12 -1.93 1.99
N VAL A 44 -5.33 -1.70 1.48
CA VAL A 44 -6.52 -2.45 1.92
C VAL A 44 -6.63 -3.66 1.00
N THR A 45 -6.47 -4.85 1.58
CA THR A 45 -6.41 -6.10 0.82
C THR A 45 -7.50 -7.04 1.29
N GLU A 46 -8.34 -7.47 0.35
CA GLU A 46 -9.29 -8.56 0.57
C GLU A 46 -8.61 -9.87 0.19
N ILE A 47 -8.47 -10.77 1.17
CA ILE A 47 -7.90 -12.11 0.98
C ILE A 47 -9.06 -13.08 0.75
N SER A 48 -9.11 -13.66 -0.45
CA SER A 48 -10.22 -14.52 -0.89
C SER A 48 -9.75 -15.84 -1.52
N ALA A 49 -8.44 -16.08 -1.58
CA ALA A 49 -7.85 -17.27 -2.17
C ALA A 49 -6.54 -17.66 -1.49
N ASP A 50 -6.21 -18.96 -1.55
CA ASP A 50 -4.91 -19.46 -1.12
C ASP A 50 -3.80 -18.94 -2.06
N ALA A 51 -2.81 -18.29 -1.46
CA ALA A 51 -1.63 -17.82 -2.17
C ALA A 51 -0.41 -18.70 -1.89
N ARG A 52 0.55 -18.70 -2.81
CA ARG A 52 1.85 -19.34 -2.57
C ARG A 52 2.59 -18.63 -1.44
N LEU A 53 3.35 -19.39 -0.65
CA LEU A 53 4.27 -18.86 0.34
C LEU A 53 5.24 -17.86 -0.32
N HIS A 54 5.38 -16.69 0.28
CA HIS A 54 6.26 -15.63 -0.20
C HIS A 54 6.95 -14.90 0.96
N TYR A 55 7.96 -14.10 0.62
CA TYR A 55 8.71 -13.27 1.57
C TYR A 55 9.28 -12.05 0.86
N HIS A 56 9.57 -10.99 1.61
CA HIS A 56 10.19 -9.78 1.11
C HIS A 56 11.63 -9.67 1.62
N ARG A 57 12.59 -9.50 0.70
CA ARG A 57 14.02 -9.36 1.04
C ARG A 57 14.41 -7.97 1.56
N ARG A 58 13.60 -6.96 1.23
CA ARG A 58 13.92 -5.53 1.43
C ARG A 58 12.80 -4.73 2.07
N LEU A 59 11.57 -5.26 2.04
CA LEU A 59 10.40 -4.58 2.56
C LEU A 59 10.00 -5.23 3.88
N THR A 60 9.54 -4.42 4.81
CA THR A 60 8.85 -4.86 6.02
C THR A 60 7.38 -4.56 5.83
N GLU A 61 6.53 -5.54 6.14
CA GLU A 61 5.08 -5.37 6.09
C GLU A 61 4.52 -5.54 7.51
N THR A 62 3.55 -4.71 7.84
CA THR A 62 2.78 -4.80 9.08
C THR A 62 1.32 -4.96 8.69
N TYR A 63 0.69 -6.02 9.17
CA TYR A 63 -0.72 -6.28 8.90
C TYR A 63 -1.58 -5.90 10.10
N TYR A 64 -2.74 -5.31 9.79
CA TYR A 64 -3.82 -5.07 10.73
C TYR A 64 -5.10 -5.68 10.14
N PHE A 65 -5.67 -6.65 10.84
CA PHE A 65 -6.87 -7.35 10.40
C PHE A 65 -8.11 -6.53 10.77
N LEU A 66 -8.93 -6.21 9.78
CA LEU A 66 -10.17 -5.45 9.97
C LEU A 66 -11.35 -6.36 10.34
N GLN A 67 -11.38 -7.58 9.81
CA GLN A 67 -12.39 -8.62 10.01
C GLN A 67 -11.86 -9.99 9.61
#